data_AF-A0A7S1UFD6-F1
#
_entry.id   AF-A0A7S1UFD6-F1
#
_cell.length_a   1.000
_cell.length_b   1.000
_cell.length_c   1.000
_cell.angle_alpha   90.00
_cell.angle_beta   90.00
_cell.angle_gamma   90.00
#
_symmetry.space_group_name_H-M   'P 1'
#
loop_
_entity.id
_entity.type
_entity.pdbx_description
1 polymer ?
#
loop_
_entity_poly.entity_id
_entity_poly.type
_entity_poly.pdbx_seq_one_letter_code
_entity_poly.pdbx_strand_id
1 'polypeptide(L)'
;MELWRRGAAAFILAAMKAHMDCARVVEHCFWAMKNLATYSNFVRTRLVENGAVELIVAAMETYVGDADVSEQGCRAIINLACASDAVRARLMRAGAAAHIAAALEVHAGNAGVAVAGLAAIECLGLE
;
A
#
# COMPACT_ATOMS: atom_id res chain seq x y z
N MET A 1 -0.37 17.12 20.72
CA MET A 1 -0.73 15.69 20.47
C MET A 1 -1.71 15.49 19.30
N GLU A 2 -2.50 16.50 18.90
CA GLU A 2 -3.59 16.33 17.92
C GLU A 2 -3.19 16.44 16.43
N LEU A 3 -2.05 17.07 16.13
CA LEU A 3 -1.55 17.21 14.75
C LEU A 3 -1.27 15.85 14.09
N TRP A 4 -0.73 14.89 14.85
CA TRP A 4 -0.43 13.55 14.36
C TRP A 4 -1.69 12.77 13.94
N ARG A 5 -2.83 12.98 14.61
CA ARG A 5 -4.07 12.27 14.26
C ARG A 5 -4.80 12.86 13.05
N ARG A 6 -4.62 14.15 12.76
CA ARG A 6 -5.32 14.82 11.65
C ARG A 6 -4.48 14.95 10.38
N GLY A 7 -3.15 15.05 10.49
CA GLY A 7 -2.26 15.36 9.37
C GLY A 7 -1.21 14.31 9.02
N ALA A 8 -0.99 13.27 9.84
CA ALA A 8 0.09 12.32 9.57
C ALA A 8 -0.11 11.55 8.26
N ALA A 9 -1.34 11.10 7.96
CA ALA A 9 -1.66 10.44 6.70
C ALA A 9 -1.35 11.34 5.49
N ALA A 10 -1.78 12.60 5.53
CA ALA A 10 -1.52 13.57 4.47
C ALA A 10 -0.03 13.89 4.32
N PHE A 11 0.71 14.00 5.43
CA PHE A 11 2.14 14.28 5.41
C PHE A 11 2.95 13.12 4.84
N ILE A 12 2.62 11.87 5.22
CA ILE A 12 3.28 10.67 4.69
C ILE A 12 3.06 10.57 3.18
N LEU A 13 1.82 10.78 2.72
CA LEU A 13 1.49 10.72 1.30
C LEU A 13 2.12 11.88 0.50
N ALA A 14 2.20 13.07 1.09
CA ALA A 14 2.89 14.20 0.48
C ALA A 14 4.40 13.93 0.35
N ALA A 15 5.04 13.36 1.38
CA ALA A 15 6.44 12.97 1.35
C ALA A 15 6.69 11.88 0.29
N MET A 16 5.85 10.85 0.24
CA MET A 16 5.91 9.80 -0.77
C MET A 16 5.77 10.35 -2.19
N LYS A 17 4.84 11.30 -2.40
CA LYS A 17 4.66 11.95 -3.70
C LYS A 17 5.85 12.84 -4.09
N ALA A 18 6.44 13.54 -3.13
CA ALA A 18 7.57 14.44 -3.36
C ALA A 18 8.89 13.69 -3.61
N HIS A 19 9.00 12.46 -3.09
CA HIS A 19 10.23 11.66 -3.13
C HIS A 19 10.00 10.28 -3.74
N MET A 20 9.14 10.19 -4.77
CA MET A 20 8.85 8.94 -5.48
C MET A 20 10.09 8.39 -6.22
N ASP A 21 11.13 9.20 -6.38
CA ASP A 21 12.45 8.86 -6.94
C ASP A 21 13.41 8.22 -5.92
N CYS A 22 13.03 8.15 -4.64
CA CYS A 22 13.85 7.56 -3.59
C CYS A 22 13.18 6.33 -2.93
N ALA A 23 13.61 5.13 -3.33
CA ALA A 23 13.11 3.85 -2.81
C ALA A 23 13.06 3.80 -1.28
N ARG A 24 14.12 4.25 -0.58
CA ARG A 24 14.18 4.28 0.89
C ARG A 24 13.09 5.17 1.52
N VAL A 25 12.79 6.32 0.91
CA VAL A 25 11.74 7.21 1.44
C VAL A 25 10.37 6.57 1.24
N VAL A 26 10.15 5.97 0.07
CA VAL A 26 8.93 5.23 -0.25
C VAL A 26 8.73 4.05 0.70
N GLU A 27 9.77 3.26 0.97
CA GLU A 27 9.74 2.14 1.91
C GLU A 27 9.37 2.59 3.34
N HIS A 28 10.01 3.65 3.84
CA HIS A 28 9.68 4.21 5.15
C HIS A 28 8.26 4.78 5.23
N CYS A 29 7.76 5.35 4.12
CA CYS A 29 6.36 5.78 4.03
C CYS A 29 5.41 4.58 4.14
N PHE A 30 5.70 3.48 3.45
CA PHE A 30 4.92 2.24 3.57
C PHE A 30 4.91 1.70 5.00
N TRP A 31 6.06 1.66 5.67
CA TRP A 31 6.15 1.26 7.09
C TRP A 31 5.30 2.14 8.01
N ALA A 32 5.39 3.46 7.85
CA ALA A 32 4.61 4.41 8.63
C ALA A 32 3.10 4.23 8.38
N MET A 33 2.69 4.09 7.11
CA MET A 33 1.29 3.86 6.75
C MET A 33 0.76 2.55 7.33
N LYS A 34 1.51 1.45 7.18
CA LYS A 34 1.16 0.14 7.75
C LYS A 34 0.93 0.25 9.26
N ASN A 35 1.91 0.76 9.99
CA ASN A 35 1.83 0.85 11.44
C ASN A 35 0.65 1.71 11.89
N LEU A 36 0.38 2.84 11.24
CA LEU A 36 -0.74 3.71 11.61
C LEU A 36 -2.10 3.11 11.22
N ALA A 37 -2.18 2.41 10.08
CA ALA A 37 -3.39 1.78 9.58
C ALA A 37 -3.79 0.52 10.39
N THR A 38 -2.84 -0.18 11.02
CA THR A 38 -3.14 -1.39 11.82
C THR A 38 -4.02 -1.07 13.02
N TYR A 39 -3.86 0.10 13.66
CA TYR A 39 -4.53 0.39 14.94
C TYR A 39 -5.82 1.20 14.82
N SER A 40 -6.20 1.69 13.62
CA SER A 40 -7.37 2.55 13.51
C SER A 40 -7.99 2.57 12.11
N ASN A 41 -9.28 2.20 12.03
CA ASN A 41 -10.09 2.39 10.82
C ASN A 41 -10.20 3.86 10.41
N PHE A 42 -10.19 4.80 11.37
CA PHE A 42 -10.19 6.23 11.06
C PHE A 42 -8.96 6.63 10.23
N VAL A 43 -7.78 6.08 10.56
CA VAL A 43 -6.56 6.35 9.80
C VAL A 43 -6.62 5.72 8.42
N ARG A 44 -7.16 4.49 8.29
CA ARG A 44 -7.34 3.84 6.97
C ARG A 44 -8.21 4.69 6.06
N THR A 45 -9.36 5.16 6.55
CA THR A 45 -10.25 6.04 5.80
C THR A 45 -9.54 7.32 5.40
N ARG A 46 -8.78 7.95 6.31
CA ARG A 46 -8.01 9.15 5.99
C ARG A 46 -6.94 8.91 4.93
N LEU A 47 -6.22 7.79 4.97
CA LEU A 47 -5.24 7.44 3.94
C LEU A 47 -5.92 7.34 2.57
N VAL A 48 -7.07 6.67 2.48
CA VAL A 48 -7.82 6.54 1.23
C VAL A 48 -8.36 7.88 0.73
N GLU A 49 -8.91 8.71 1.62
CA GLU A 49 -9.37 10.07 1.29
C GLU A 49 -8.24 10.94 0.74
N ASN A 50 -7.02 10.76 1.23
CA ASN A 50 -5.84 11.50 0.78
C ASN A 50 -5.15 10.87 -0.44
N GLY A 51 -5.73 9.85 -1.08
CA GLY A 51 -5.20 9.27 -2.31
C GLY A 51 -4.10 8.23 -2.12
N ALA A 52 -4.06 7.54 -0.98
CA ALA A 52 -3.08 6.48 -0.74
C ALA A 52 -3.15 5.35 -1.77
N VAL A 53 -4.35 5.02 -2.26
CA VAL A 53 -4.55 3.91 -3.20
C VAL A 53 -3.69 4.11 -4.47
N GLU A 54 -3.81 5.28 -5.09
CA GLU A 54 -3.11 5.59 -6.33
C GLU A 54 -1.59 5.70 -6.10
N LEU A 55 -1.16 6.26 -4.97
CA LEU A 55 0.25 6.37 -4.63
C LEU A 55 0.90 5.00 -4.37
N ILE A 56 0.21 4.10 -3.66
CA ILE A 56 0.70 2.76 -3.37
C ILE A 56 0.88 1.97 -4.66
N VAL A 57 -0.12 1.99 -5.55
CA VAL A 57 -0.04 1.30 -6.84
C VAL A 57 1.10 1.87 -7.69
N ALA A 58 1.20 3.19 -7.80
CA ALA A 58 2.27 3.84 -8.57
C ALA A 58 3.68 3.51 -8.04
N ALA A 59 3.85 3.45 -6.71
CA ALA A 59 5.11 3.06 -6.10
C ALA A 59 5.45 1.58 -6.36
N MET A 60 4.47 0.68 -6.28
CA MET A 60 4.68 -0.72 -6.61
C MET A 60 5.03 -0.93 -8.09
N GLU A 61 4.49 -0.11 -8.99
CA GLU A 61 4.89 -0.10 -10.40
C GLU A 61 6.33 0.40 -10.58
N THR A 62 6.66 1.54 -9.97
CA THR A 62 7.97 2.19 -10.09
C THR A 62 9.09 1.30 -9.53
N TYR A 63 8.81 0.61 -8.43
CA TYR A 63 9.78 -0.21 -7.69
C TYR A 63 9.45 -1.70 -7.74
N VAL A 64 8.85 -2.19 -8.84
CA VAL A 64 8.53 -3.62 -8.98
C VAL A 64 9.77 -4.51 -8.87
N GLY A 65 10.95 -4.00 -9.19
CA GLY A 65 12.24 -4.71 -9.03
C GLY A 65 12.77 -4.74 -7.60
N ASP A 66 12.15 -4.04 -6.65
CA ASP A 66 12.53 -4.02 -5.24
C ASP A 66 11.58 -4.93 -4.45
N ALA A 67 12.15 -5.97 -3.85
CA ALA A 67 11.39 -6.98 -3.14
C ALA A 67 10.76 -6.43 -1.85
N ASP A 68 11.46 -5.55 -1.13
CA ASP A 68 10.97 -4.97 0.11
C ASP A 68 9.81 -4.01 -0.18
N VAL A 69 9.94 -3.15 -1.21
CA VAL A 69 8.85 -2.27 -1.63
C VAL A 69 7.63 -3.09 -2.10
N SER A 70 7.87 -4.19 -2.84
CA SER A 70 6.81 -5.09 -3.29
C SER A 70 6.07 -5.77 -2.12
N GLU A 71 6.80 -6.32 -1.15
CA GLU A 71 6.23 -6.95 0.04
C GLU A 71 5.41 -5.94 0.86
N GLN A 72 6.00 -4.77 1.16
CA GLN A 72 5.33 -3.75 1.97
C GLN A 72 4.14 -3.13 1.23
N GLY A 73 4.24 -2.96 -0.08
CA GLY A 73 3.14 -2.51 -0.94
C GLY A 73 1.94 -3.47 -0.87
N CYS A 74 2.17 -4.77 -1.02
CA CYS A 74 1.12 -5.79 -0.87
C CYS A 74 0.45 -5.75 0.51
N ARG A 75 1.25 -5.62 1.58
CA ARG A 75 0.72 -5.46 2.95
C ARG A 75 -0.08 -4.18 3.15
N ALA A 76 0.34 -3.08 2.53
CA ALA A 76 -0.40 -1.83 2.58
C ALA A 76 -1.77 -1.98 1.90
N ILE A 77 -1.82 -2.67 0.75
CA ILE A 77 -3.07 -3.01 0.06
C ILE A 77 -4.01 -3.83 0.97
N ILE A 78 -3.51 -4.90 1.61
CA ILE A 78 -4.31 -5.71 2.55
C ILE A 78 -4.91 -4.84 3.66
N ASN A 79 -4.10 -3.95 4.25
CA ASN A 79 -4.55 -3.07 5.32
C ASN A 79 -5.63 -2.08 4.86
N LEU A 80 -5.49 -1.50 3.67
CA LEU A 80 -6.48 -0.57 3.12
C LEU A 80 -7.76 -1.30 2.69
N ALA A 81 -7.65 -2.49 2.10
CA ALA A 81 -8.79 -3.33 1.72
C ALA A 81 -9.69 -3.69 2.92
N CYS A 82 -9.14 -3.71 4.13
CA CYS A 82 -9.91 -3.91 5.36
C CYS A 82 -10.71 -2.67 5.82
N ALA A 83 -10.64 -1.53 5.12
CA ALA A 83 -11.35 -0.30 5.52
C ALA A 83 -12.84 -0.33 5.13
N SER A 84 -13.16 -0.76 3.91
CA SER A 84 -14.53 -1.03 3.42
C SER A 84 -14.48 -1.62 2.01
N ASP A 85 -15.58 -2.20 1.55
CA ASP A 85 -15.70 -2.76 0.19
C ASP A 85 -15.53 -1.69 -0.90
N ALA A 86 -15.94 -0.45 -0.62
CA ALA A 86 -15.69 0.68 -1.51
C ALA A 86 -14.18 0.92 -1.75
N VAL A 87 -13.34 0.67 -0.75
CA VAL A 87 -11.88 0.77 -0.87
C VAL A 87 -11.33 -0.41 -1.67
N ARG A 88 -11.84 -1.64 -1.46
CA ARG A 88 -11.48 -2.81 -2.28
C ARG A 88 -11.79 -2.57 -3.75
N ALA A 89 -12.99 -2.09 -4.05
CA ALA A 89 -13.41 -1.75 -5.41
C ALA A 89 -12.54 -0.62 -6.02
N ARG A 90 -12.06 0.33 -5.20
CA ARG A 90 -11.13 1.36 -5.66
C ARG A 90 -9.74 0.80 -5.95
N LEU A 91 -9.21 -0.08 -5.10
CA LEU A 91 -7.94 -0.79 -5.31
C LEU A 91 -7.96 -1.63 -6.59
N MET A 92 -9.05 -2.36 -6.81
CA MET A 92 -9.26 -3.14 -8.04
C MET A 92 -9.28 -2.25 -9.29
N ARG A 93 -10.03 -1.13 -9.26
CA ARG A 93 -10.07 -0.17 -10.36
C ARG A 93 -8.73 0.54 -10.61
N ALA A 94 -7.92 0.72 -9.57
CA ALA A 94 -6.58 1.25 -9.69
C ALA A 94 -5.57 0.23 -10.28
N GLY A 95 -5.99 -1.01 -10.52
CA GLY A 95 -5.13 -2.04 -11.10
C GLY A 95 -4.24 -2.78 -10.08
N ALA A 96 -4.56 -2.73 -8.79
CA ALA A 96 -3.75 -3.35 -7.74
C ALA A 96 -3.45 -4.83 -8.01
N ALA A 97 -4.43 -5.60 -8.51
CA ALA A 97 -4.26 -7.02 -8.83
C ALA A 97 -3.17 -7.28 -9.88
N ALA A 98 -3.10 -6.45 -10.93
CA ALA A 98 -2.07 -6.58 -11.97
C ALA A 98 -0.67 -6.30 -11.43
N HIS A 99 -0.53 -5.30 -10.55
CA HIS A 99 0.74 -4.95 -9.92
C HIS A 99 1.20 -5.99 -8.91
N ILE A 100 0.27 -6.62 -8.17
CA ILE A 100 0.58 -7.74 -7.28
C ILE A 100 1.07 -8.94 -8.10
N ALA A 101 0.40 -9.26 -9.22
CA ALA A 101 0.85 -10.32 -10.11
C ALA A 101 2.26 -10.07 -10.67
N ALA A 102 2.52 -8.85 -11.14
CA ALA A 102 3.86 -8.46 -11.61
C ALA A 102 4.93 -8.60 -10.51
N ALA A 103 4.62 -8.19 -9.28
CA ALA A 103 5.53 -8.37 -8.14
C ALA A 103 5.80 -9.86 -7.83
N LEU A 104 4.78 -10.72 -7.92
CA LEU A 104 4.92 -12.16 -7.74
C LEU A 104 5.76 -12.80 -8.85
N GLU A 105 5.65 -12.32 -10.09
CA GLU A 105 6.45 -12.80 -11.23
C GLU A 105 7.92 -12.38 -11.09
N VAL A 106 8.18 -11.10 -10.80
CA VAL A 106 9.54 -10.56 -10.66
C VAL A 106 10.26 -11.18 -9.46
N HIS A 107 9.55 -11.40 -8.36
CA HIS A 107 10.11 -11.92 -7.10
C HIS A 107 9.67 -13.33 -6.77
N ALA A 108 9.52 -14.21 -7.77
CA ALA A 108 9.03 -15.58 -7.58
C ALA A 108 9.81 -16.41 -6.54
N GLY A 109 11.10 -16.08 -6.32
CA GLY A 109 11.94 -16.72 -5.30
C GLY A 109 11.88 -16.08 -3.90
N ASN A 110 11.19 -14.96 -3.72
CA ASN A 110 11.10 -14.25 -2.45
C ASN A 110 9.83 -14.68 -1.68
N ALA A 111 10.03 -15.41 -0.59
CA ALA A 111 8.93 -15.90 0.24
C ALA A 111 8.09 -14.78 0.87
N GLY A 112 8.70 -13.64 1.22
CA GLY A 112 7.99 -12.48 1.79
C GLY A 112 7.01 -11.86 0.80
N VAL A 113 7.47 -11.60 -0.43
CA VAL A 113 6.63 -11.11 -1.53
C VAL A 113 5.56 -12.13 -1.90
N ALA A 114 5.91 -13.42 -1.97
CA ALA A 114 4.95 -14.48 -2.28
C ALA A 114 3.79 -14.54 -1.29
N VAL A 115 4.10 -14.57 0.02
CA VAL A 115 3.09 -14.61 1.08
C VAL A 115 2.24 -13.33 1.07
N ALA A 116 2.87 -12.16 1.00
CA ALA A 116 2.15 -10.90 1.02
C ALA A 116 1.28 -10.70 -0.23
N GLY A 117 1.78 -11.06 -1.41
CA GLY A 117 1.07 -10.92 -2.68
C GLY A 117 -0.12 -11.86 -2.77
N LEU A 118 0.03 -13.13 -2.41
CA LEU A 118 -1.09 -14.08 -2.40
C LEU A 118 -2.18 -13.67 -1.41
N ALA A 119 -1.80 -13.24 -0.21
CA ALA A 119 -2.75 -12.72 0.77
C ALA A 119 -3.46 -11.44 0.28
N ALA A 120 -2.77 -10.59 -0.49
CA ALA A 120 -3.38 -9.41 -1.08
C ALA A 120 -4.40 -9.76 -2.18
N ILE A 121 -4.10 -10.76 -3.02
CA ILE A 121 -5.03 -11.28 -4.02
C ILE A 121 -6.28 -11.87 -3.36
N GLU A 122 -6.10 -12.72 -2.34
CA GLU A 122 -7.22 -13.29 -1.57
C GLU A 122 -8.08 -12.18 -0.94
N CYS A 123 -7.45 -11.18 -0.33
CA CYS A 123 -8.15 -10.05 0.30
C CYS A 123 -8.97 -9.21 -0.70
N LEU A 124 -8.50 -9.09 -1.94
CA LEU A 124 -9.20 -8.38 -3.01
C LEU A 124 -10.26 -9.23 -3.72
N GLY A 125 -10.14 -10.56 -3.69
CA GLY A 125 -11.01 -11.51 -4.39
C GLY A 125 -12.15 -12.12 -3.55
N LEU A 126 -12.14 -11.94 -2.23
CA LEU A 126 -13.27 -12.31 -1.37
C LEU A 126 -14.38 -11.25 -1.50
N GLU A 127 -15.37 -11.54 -2.36
CA GLU A 127 -16.70 -10.90 -2.41
C GLU A 127 -17.70 -11.59 -1.48
#